data_AF-A0A8G0PJT4-F1
#
_entry.id   AF-A0A8G0PJT4-F1
#
_cell.length_a   1.000
_cell.length_b   1.000
_cell.length_c   1.000
_cell.angle_alpha   90.00
_cell.angle_beta   90.00
_cell.angle_gamma   90.00
#
_symmetry.space_group_name_H-M   'P 1'
#
loop_
_entity.id
_entity.type
_entity.pdbx_description
1 polymer ?
#
loop_
_entity_poly.entity_id
_entity_poly.type
_entity_poly.pdbx_seq_one_letter_code
_entity_poly.pdbx_strand_id
1 'polypeptide(L)'
;MAAALPNWIRIILLVLSLISFLPQLREFWLRRNACGISPYYVLFQLIGATELFALAFYYVVNSVQTPPGPDFFTHDPPQLGDYLNLAQMALVWVLWLIVFIVVLLLPSESRDRAPGVRNSTAPTVLSIYLAFLLISLIPVVVDAAWPTQDASSHEWAMALFHGIHTMLINPIVTILILASFFSQRAEILLHPPGTASSSLSLIGLAVQAVVFAVLALIWAWRLVFPSVSYGMTWYQLVGFVAVDHIAFTFVQAALLAVAVLHRGQSFTGGETEPLLDNRN
;
A
#
# COMPACT_ATOMS: atom_id res chain seq x y z
N MET A 1 -12.85 16.39 24.50
CA MET A 1 -11.93 15.26 24.25
C MET A 1 -12.70 14.23 23.44
N ALA A 2 -12.29 13.94 22.20
CA ALA A 2 -12.90 12.84 21.46
C ALA A 2 -12.57 11.53 22.18
N ALA A 3 -13.52 10.62 22.29
CA ALA A 3 -13.27 9.31 22.90
C ALA A 3 -12.23 8.55 22.06
N ALA A 4 -11.16 8.08 22.69
CA ALA A 4 -10.13 7.29 22.03
C ALA A 4 -10.75 6.02 21.42
N LEU A 5 -10.36 5.68 20.18
CA LEU A 5 -10.90 4.50 19.51
C LEU A 5 -10.63 3.21 20.31
N PRO A 6 -11.66 2.43 20.68
CA PRO A 6 -11.50 1.19 21.42
C PRO A 6 -10.59 0.17 20.72
N ASN A 7 -9.78 -0.54 21.51
CA ASN A 7 -8.81 -1.51 21.00
C ASN A 7 -9.47 -2.68 20.22
N TRP A 8 -10.68 -3.09 20.61
CA TRP A 8 -11.40 -4.14 19.88
C TRP A 8 -11.73 -3.73 18.44
N ILE A 9 -11.99 -2.43 18.18
CA ILE A 9 -12.18 -1.92 16.82
C ILE A 9 -10.86 -1.99 16.03
N ARG A 10 -9.74 -1.65 16.66
CA ARG A 10 -8.40 -1.76 16.05
C ARG A 10 -8.10 -3.22 15.65
N ILE A 11 -8.44 -4.18 16.50
CA ILE A 11 -8.27 -5.62 16.23
C ILE A 11 -9.17 -6.06 15.07
N ILE A 12 -10.44 -5.66 15.04
CA ILE A 12 -11.33 -5.98 13.91
C ILE A 12 -10.75 -5.43 12.61
N LEU A 13 -10.27 -4.18 12.62
CA LEU A 13 -9.71 -3.55 11.43
C LEU A 13 -8.42 -4.22 10.98
N LEU A 14 -7.57 -4.69 11.91
CA LEU A 14 -6.41 -5.52 11.60
C LEU A 14 -6.81 -6.82 10.88
N VAL A 15 -7.83 -7.51 11.38
CA VAL A 15 -8.35 -8.74 10.75
C VAL A 15 -8.96 -8.45 9.39
N LEU A 16 -9.71 -7.36 9.25
CA LEU A 16 -10.28 -6.93 7.97
C LEU A 16 -9.19 -6.57 6.95
N SER A 17 -8.10 -5.93 7.37
CA SER A 17 -6.92 -5.70 6.53
C SER A 17 -6.38 -7.01 5.99
N LEU A 18 -6.21 -8.04 6.83
CA LEU A 18 -5.79 -9.37 6.37
C LEU A 18 -6.78 -9.97 5.36
N ILE A 19 -8.06 -9.98 5.70
CA ILE A 19 -9.13 -10.57 4.86
C ILE A 19 -9.16 -9.89 3.49
N SER A 20 -8.90 -8.58 3.42
CA SER A 20 -8.95 -7.82 2.17
C SER A 20 -7.98 -8.31 1.08
N PHE A 21 -6.87 -8.95 1.46
CA PHE A 21 -5.88 -9.49 0.50
C PHE A 21 -6.18 -10.94 0.09
N LEU A 22 -7.01 -11.66 0.85
CA LEU A 22 -7.29 -13.08 0.59
C LEU A 22 -7.84 -13.36 -0.82
N PRO A 23 -8.76 -12.56 -1.40
CA PRO A 23 -9.24 -12.81 -2.75
C PRO A 23 -8.12 -12.78 -3.79
N GLN A 24 -7.19 -11.83 -3.70
CA GLN A 24 -6.07 -11.72 -4.63
C GLN A 24 -5.04 -12.84 -4.42
N LEU A 25 -4.72 -13.17 -3.17
CA LEU A 25 -3.81 -14.29 -2.85
C LEU A 25 -4.38 -15.63 -3.32
N ARG A 26 -5.71 -15.81 -3.23
CA ARG A 26 -6.41 -16.98 -3.77
C ARG A 26 -6.29 -17.05 -5.29
N GLU A 27 -6.44 -15.95 -6.01
CA GLU A 27 -6.25 -15.95 -7.48
C GLU A 27 -4.83 -16.38 -7.87
N PHE A 28 -3.80 -15.89 -7.18
CA PHE A 28 -2.42 -16.34 -7.42
C PHE A 28 -2.24 -17.83 -7.16
N TRP A 29 -2.82 -18.33 -6.06
CA TRP A 29 -2.71 -19.74 -5.70
C TRP A 29 -3.38 -20.65 -6.73
N LEU A 30 -4.57 -20.28 -7.19
CA LEU A 30 -5.37 -21.07 -8.14
C LEU A 30 -4.80 -21.01 -9.56
N ARG A 31 -4.40 -19.82 -10.03
CA ARG A 31 -3.98 -19.62 -11.42
C ARG A 31 -2.50 -19.88 -11.66
N ARG A 32 -1.65 -19.78 -10.61
CA ARG A 32 -0.19 -19.93 -10.70
C ARG A 32 0.47 -19.02 -11.75
N ASN A 33 -0.14 -17.86 -12.02
CA ASN A 33 0.39 -16.82 -12.88
C ASN A 33 0.08 -15.44 -12.29
N ALA A 34 0.78 -14.42 -12.77
CA ALA A 34 0.59 -13.01 -12.38
C ALA A 34 0.14 -12.14 -13.56
N CYS A 35 -0.43 -12.74 -14.61
CA CYS A 35 -0.92 -12.01 -15.79
C CYS A 35 -1.95 -10.94 -15.40
N GLY A 36 -1.92 -9.79 -16.07
CA GLY A 36 -2.85 -8.69 -15.84
C GLY A 36 -2.60 -7.92 -14.53
N ILE A 37 -1.45 -8.12 -13.87
CA ILE A 37 -1.03 -7.34 -12.70
C ILE A 37 0.30 -6.65 -13.00
N SER A 38 0.30 -5.32 -12.91
CA SER A 38 1.45 -4.51 -13.22
C SER A 38 2.47 -4.59 -12.07
N PRO A 39 3.76 -4.90 -12.35
CA PRO A 39 4.80 -4.84 -11.33
C PRO A 39 5.00 -3.44 -10.75
N TYR A 40 4.77 -2.38 -11.54
CA TYR A 40 4.86 -0.99 -11.06
C TYR A 40 3.70 -0.62 -10.14
N TYR A 41 2.49 -1.13 -10.41
CA TYR A 41 1.37 -0.98 -9.49
C TYR A 41 1.72 -1.54 -8.13
N VAL A 42 2.14 -2.80 -8.09
CA VAL A 42 2.50 -3.48 -6.84
C VAL A 42 3.69 -2.80 -6.14
N LEU A 43 4.70 -2.36 -6.89
CA LEU A 43 5.84 -1.60 -6.37
C LEU A 43 5.40 -0.33 -5.66
N PHE A 44 4.56 0.50 -6.29
CA PHE A 44 4.14 1.77 -5.71
C PHE A 44 3.26 1.58 -4.47
N GLN A 45 2.38 0.58 -4.47
CA GLN A 45 1.60 0.24 -3.27
C GLN A 45 2.50 -0.28 -2.14
N LEU A 46 3.54 -1.06 -2.47
CA LEU A 46 4.52 -1.56 -1.49
C LEU A 46 5.40 -0.43 -0.94
N ILE A 47 5.83 0.52 -1.76
CA ILE A 47 6.53 1.73 -1.31
C ILE A 47 5.65 2.50 -0.32
N GLY A 48 4.37 2.68 -0.63
CA GLY A 48 3.37 3.26 0.28
C GLY A 48 3.29 2.56 1.63
N ALA A 49 3.10 1.24 1.62
CA ALA A 49 3.02 0.46 2.84
C ALA A 49 4.33 0.47 3.65
N THR A 50 5.48 0.49 2.97
CA THR A 50 6.80 0.55 3.60
C THR A 50 7.01 1.88 4.31
N GLU A 51 6.64 2.99 3.69
CA GLU A 51 6.78 4.33 4.28
C GLU A 51 5.88 4.48 5.52
N LEU A 52 4.62 4.05 5.43
CA LEU A 52 3.70 4.05 6.57
C LEU A 52 4.21 3.18 7.72
N PHE A 53 4.78 2.01 7.42
CA PHE A 53 5.37 1.14 8.42
C PHE A 53 6.64 1.73 9.03
N ALA A 54 7.55 2.29 8.23
CA ALA A 54 8.78 2.92 8.70
C ALA A 54 8.50 4.10 9.64
N LEU A 55 7.56 4.98 9.27
CA LEU A 55 7.14 6.10 10.13
C LEU A 55 6.46 5.61 11.41
N ALA A 56 5.53 4.65 11.33
CA ALA A 56 4.89 4.09 12.52
C ALA A 56 5.90 3.42 13.47
N PHE A 57 6.89 2.70 12.91
CA PHE A 57 7.96 2.08 13.66
C PHE A 57 8.87 3.12 14.31
N TYR A 58 9.25 4.17 13.56
CA TYR A 58 10.01 5.32 14.05
C TYR A 58 9.33 5.93 15.29
N TYR A 59 8.03 6.24 15.21
CA TYR A 59 7.31 6.86 16.32
C TYR A 59 7.24 5.95 17.55
N VAL A 60 6.96 4.65 17.37
CA VAL A 60 6.87 3.72 18.51
C VAL A 60 8.22 3.46 19.18
N VAL A 61 9.32 3.43 18.41
CA VAL A 61 10.66 3.19 18.98
C VAL A 61 11.21 4.45 19.65
N ASN A 62 11.08 5.61 19.01
CA ASN A 62 11.69 6.85 19.49
C ASN A 62 10.86 7.54 20.59
N SER A 63 9.55 7.28 20.70
CA SER A 63 8.73 7.77 21.82
C SER A 63 9.18 7.25 23.19
N VAL A 64 9.89 6.13 23.23
CA VAL A 64 10.43 5.55 24.47
C VAL A 64 11.76 6.21 24.87
N GLN A 65 12.45 6.85 23.94
CA GLN A 65 13.86 7.25 24.10
C GLN A 65 14.06 8.74 24.41
N THR A 66 13.07 9.60 24.17
CA THR A 66 13.21 11.06 24.31
C THR A 66 12.22 11.67 25.32
N PRO A 67 12.66 12.05 26.55
CA PRO A 67 11.83 12.83 27.48
C PRO A 67 12.12 14.36 27.43
N PRO A 68 11.14 15.28 27.66
CA PRO A 68 9.69 15.16 27.61
C PRO A 68 9.06 16.09 26.54
N GLY A 69 8.30 15.52 25.62
CA GLY A 69 7.41 16.26 24.75
C GLY A 69 6.32 15.33 24.23
N PRO A 70 5.03 15.70 24.30
CA PRO A 70 3.97 14.85 23.75
C PRO A 70 4.19 14.70 22.24
N ASP A 71 4.46 13.49 21.79
CA ASP A 71 4.42 13.14 20.38
C ASP A 71 2.96 13.16 19.90
N PHE A 72 2.75 13.55 18.65
CA PHE A 72 1.42 13.69 18.05
C PHE A 72 0.87 12.35 17.56
N PHE A 73 1.75 11.34 17.40
CA PHE A 73 1.41 10.05 16.81
C PHE A 73 1.26 8.92 17.85
N THR A 74 2.08 8.93 18.91
CA THR A 74 2.09 7.91 19.97
C THR A 74 1.83 8.51 21.35
N HIS A 75 1.29 7.70 22.27
CA HIS A 75 1.21 8.10 23.66
C HIS A 75 2.59 8.01 24.33
N ASP A 76 2.81 8.82 25.36
CA ASP A 76 3.96 8.71 26.25
C ASP A 76 3.49 8.29 27.66
N PRO A 77 3.76 7.05 28.11
CA PRO A 77 4.41 5.96 27.37
C PRO A 77 3.47 5.29 26.33
N PRO A 78 4.02 4.54 25.33
CA PRO A 78 3.21 3.88 24.31
C PRO A 78 2.16 2.93 24.88
N GLN A 79 0.93 3.02 24.37
CA GLN A 79 -0.18 2.18 24.80
C GLN A 79 -0.42 1.01 23.86
N LEU A 80 -1.22 0.01 24.31
CA LEU A 80 -1.63 -1.12 23.48
C LEU A 80 -2.20 -0.69 22.11
N GLY A 81 -2.92 0.42 22.09
CA GLY A 81 -3.46 0.98 20.86
C GLY A 81 -2.38 1.38 19.83
N ASP A 82 -1.23 1.87 20.29
CA ASP A 82 -0.13 2.32 19.44
C ASP A 82 0.57 1.11 18.80
N TYR A 83 0.79 0.06 19.58
CA TYR A 83 1.28 -1.23 19.06
C TYR A 83 0.31 -1.89 18.08
N LEU A 84 -1.01 -1.77 18.29
CA LEU A 84 -2.00 -2.25 17.34
C LEU A 84 -1.98 -1.47 16.02
N ASN A 85 -1.74 -0.15 16.07
CA ASN A 85 -1.55 0.66 14.86
C ASN A 85 -0.28 0.25 14.11
N LEU A 86 0.84 0.06 14.83
CA LEU A 86 2.09 -0.46 14.26
C LEU A 86 1.89 -1.84 13.62
N ALA A 87 1.21 -2.76 14.32
CA ALA A 87 0.91 -4.09 13.81
C ALA A 87 0.04 -4.04 12.53
N GLN A 88 -0.88 -3.07 12.44
CA GLN A 88 -1.69 -2.87 11.24
C GLN A 88 -0.86 -2.43 10.05
N MET A 89 0.08 -1.49 10.24
CA MET A 89 0.98 -1.05 9.16
C MET A 89 1.94 -2.16 8.76
N ALA A 90 2.51 -2.87 9.75
CA ALA A 90 3.39 -4.02 9.51
C ALA A 90 2.67 -5.12 8.72
N LEU A 91 1.42 -5.43 9.07
CA LEU A 91 0.60 -6.42 8.38
C LEU A 91 0.39 -6.03 6.90
N VAL A 92 -0.02 -4.79 6.64
CA VAL A 92 -0.25 -4.30 5.27
C VAL A 92 1.04 -4.31 4.46
N TRP A 93 2.16 -3.89 5.05
CA TRP A 93 3.48 -3.97 4.45
C TRP A 93 3.87 -5.41 4.09
N VAL A 94 3.73 -6.35 5.01
CA VAL A 94 4.01 -7.78 4.76
C VAL A 94 3.11 -8.35 3.66
N LEU A 95 1.82 -8.02 3.65
CA LEU A 95 0.89 -8.50 2.62
C LEU A 95 1.27 -7.97 1.23
N TRP A 96 1.62 -6.69 1.10
CA TRP A 96 2.12 -6.13 -0.16
C TRP A 96 3.46 -6.74 -0.56
N LEU A 97 4.34 -7.03 0.40
CA LEU A 97 5.62 -7.69 0.14
C LEU A 97 5.41 -9.11 -0.41
N ILE A 98 4.45 -9.85 0.15
CA ILE A 98 4.05 -11.17 -0.38
C ILE A 98 3.55 -11.04 -1.81
N VAL A 99 2.63 -10.09 -2.08
CA VAL A 99 2.10 -9.85 -3.44
C VAL A 99 3.23 -9.49 -4.40
N PHE A 100 4.16 -8.65 -4.00
CA PHE A 100 5.33 -8.27 -4.79
C PHE A 100 6.22 -9.46 -5.13
N ILE A 101 6.58 -10.27 -4.13
CA ILE A 101 7.38 -11.49 -4.33
C ILE A 101 6.66 -12.44 -5.30
N VAL A 102 5.36 -12.66 -5.11
CA VAL A 102 4.56 -13.52 -5.99
C VAL A 102 4.57 -13.00 -7.42
N VAL A 103 4.35 -11.70 -7.65
CA VAL A 103 4.34 -11.10 -8.99
C VAL A 103 5.71 -11.16 -9.67
N LEU A 104 6.81 -11.14 -8.91
CA LEU A 104 8.17 -11.31 -9.45
C LEU A 104 8.53 -12.76 -9.76
N LEU A 105 7.95 -13.72 -9.03
CA LEU A 105 8.26 -15.14 -9.15
C LEU A 105 7.35 -15.88 -10.13
N LEU A 106 6.06 -15.53 -10.19
CA LEU A 106 5.11 -16.19 -11.07
C LEU A 106 5.28 -15.75 -12.53
N PRO A 107 5.04 -16.66 -13.50
CA PRO A 107 5.01 -16.30 -14.91
C PRO A 107 3.95 -15.24 -15.20
N SER A 108 4.28 -14.34 -16.13
CA SER A 108 3.32 -13.43 -16.76
C SER A 108 3.47 -13.59 -18.28
N GLU A 109 2.56 -14.34 -18.90
CA GLU A 109 2.51 -14.47 -20.34
C GLU A 109 1.89 -13.21 -20.96
N SER A 110 2.72 -12.40 -21.63
CA SER A 110 2.22 -11.48 -22.64
C SER A 110 1.95 -12.29 -23.91
N ARG A 111 0.81 -12.04 -24.57
CA ARG A 111 0.30 -12.76 -25.77
C ARG A 111 1.32 -12.95 -26.91
N ASP A 112 2.42 -12.19 -26.92
CA ASP A 112 3.46 -12.18 -27.95
C ASP A 112 4.86 -12.69 -27.49
N ARG A 113 5.03 -13.21 -26.26
CA ARG A 113 6.34 -13.69 -25.79
C ARG A 113 6.44 -15.22 -25.77
N ALA A 114 7.56 -15.72 -26.29
CA ALA A 114 7.91 -17.12 -26.21
C ALA A 114 7.87 -17.62 -24.74
N PRO A 115 7.37 -18.84 -24.50
CA PRO A 115 7.31 -19.41 -23.16
C PRO A 115 8.72 -19.48 -22.54
N GLY A 116 8.87 -18.94 -21.32
CA GLY A 116 10.12 -18.96 -20.55
C GLY A 116 10.89 -17.63 -20.47
N VAL A 117 10.44 -16.55 -21.13
CA VAL A 117 11.07 -15.23 -20.98
C VAL A 117 10.62 -14.56 -19.68
N ARG A 118 11.55 -14.47 -18.71
CA ARG A 118 11.35 -13.79 -17.41
C ARG A 118 10.90 -12.34 -17.61
N ASN A 119 10.02 -11.86 -16.75
CA ASN A 119 9.43 -10.52 -16.81
C ASN A 119 10.55 -9.46 -16.84
N SER A 120 10.72 -8.76 -17.96
CA SER A 120 11.88 -7.86 -18.20
C SER A 120 11.96 -6.68 -17.22
N THR A 121 10.85 -6.36 -16.55
CA THR A 121 10.74 -5.28 -15.57
C THR A 121 11.10 -5.70 -14.14
N ALA A 122 11.17 -7.01 -13.86
CA ALA A 122 11.47 -7.55 -12.54
C ALA A 122 12.76 -7.01 -11.89
N PRO A 123 13.94 -7.00 -12.57
CA PRO A 123 15.15 -6.47 -11.96
C PRO A 123 15.04 -4.97 -11.66
N THR A 124 14.36 -4.19 -12.51
CA THR A 124 14.19 -2.75 -12.31
C THR A 124 13.33 -2.46 -11.07
N VAL A 125 12.14 -3.07 -10.96
CA VAL A 125 11.26 -2.82 -9.81
C VAL A 125 11.87 -3.33 -8.50
N LEU A 126 12.62 -4.43 -8.53
CA LEU A 126 13.34 -4.94 -7.37
C LEU A 126 14.42 -3.95 -6.92
N SER A 127 15.24 -3.45 -7.84
CA SER A 127 16.29 -2.47 -7.53
C SER A 127 15.71 -1.17 -6.95
N ILE A 128 14.58 -0.67 -7.50
CA ILE A 128 13.89 0.50 -6.95
C ILE A 128 13.42 0.24 -5.52
N TYR A 129 12.81 -0.91 -5.26
CA TYR A 129 12.34 -1.24 -3.92
C TYR A 129 13.49 -1.40 -2.91
N LEU A 130 14.58 -2.06 -3.30
CA LEU A 130 15.77 -2.19 -2.45
C LEU A 130 16.39 -0.82 -2.13
N ALA A 131 16.46 0.07 -3.11
CA ALA A 131 16.90 1.45 -2.88
C ALA A 131 15.97 2.19 -1.92
N PHE A 132 14.65 2.01 -2.05
CA PHE A 132 13.68 2.62 -1.13
C PHE A 132 13.82 2.08 0.31
N LEU A 133 14.05 0.78 0.48
CA LEU A 133 14.32 0.18 1.79
C LEU A 133 15.54 0.78 2.47
N LEU A 134 16.61 1.04 1.72
CA LEU A 134 17.86 1.60 2.24
C LEU A 134 17.71 3.04 2.77
N ILE A 135 16.76 3.80 2.23
CA ILE A 135 16.52 5.18 2.68
C ILE A 135 15.40 5.29 3.72
N SER A 136 14.43 4.36 3.72
CA SER A 136 13.23 4.45 4.58
C SER A 136 13.30 3.51 5.78
N LEU A 137 13.16 2.20 5.57
CA LEU A 137 13.02 1.25 6.67
C LEU A 137 14.34 0.88 7.36
N ILE A 138 15.42 0.69 6.59
CA ILE A 138 16.71 0.22 7.12
C ILE A 138 17.30 1.20 8.15
N PRO A 139 17.32 2.53 7.93
CA PRO A 139 17.86 3.46 8.91
C PRO A 139 17.20 3.35 10.28
N VAL A 140 15.86 3.25 10.32
CA VAL A 140 15.10 3.17 11.58
C VAL A 140 15.30 1.81 12.27
N VAL A 141 15.40 0.72 11.51
CA VAL A 141 15.68 -0.61 12.08
C VAL A 141 17.08 -0.68 12.66
N VAL A 142 18.07 -0.10 11.98
CA VAL A 142 19.46 -0.04 12.48
C VAL A 142 19.53 0.78 13.75
N ASP A 143 18.88 1.94 13.78
CA ASP A 143 18.83 2.80 14.97
C ASP A 143 18.17 2.08 16.17
N ALA A 144 17.03 1.41 15.94
CA ALA A 144 16.35 0.64 16.97
C ALA A 144 17.19 -0.53 17.53
N ALA A 145 18.01 -1.17 16.69
CA ALA A 145 18.84 -2.30 17.07
C ALA A 145 20.18 -1.91 17.70
N TRP A 146 20.74 -0.77 17.29
CA TRP A 146 22.02 -0.24 17.77
C TRP A 146 21.91 1.27 18.08
N PRO A 147 21.18 1.64 19.15
CA PRO A 147 21.00 3.03 19.50
C PRO A 147 22.34 3.66 19.85
N THR A 148 22.60 4.85 19.30
CA THR A 148 23.81 5.63 19.61
C THR A 148 23.77 6.11 21.07
N GLN A 149 24.93 6.15 21.72
CA GLN A 149 25.04 6.67 23.11
C GLN A 149 25.17 8.19 23.17
N ASP A 150 25.43 8.85 22.04
CA ASP A 150 25.46 10.31 21.94
C ASP A 150 24.07 10.84 21.64
N ALA A 151 23.41 11.36 22.68
CA ALA A 151 22.06 11.91 22.61
C ALA A 151 21.93 13.07 21.61
N SER A 152 22.95 13.92 21.51
CA SER A 152 22.88 15.11 20.63
C SER A 152 22.91 14.72 19.15
N SER A 153 23.80 13.79 18.80
CA SER A 153 23.89 13.26 17.43
C SER A 153 22.66 12.43 17.07
N HIS A 154 22.12 11.68 18.03
CA HIS A 154 20.89 10.90 17.87
C HIS A 154 19.69 11.78 17.53
N GLU A 155 19.41 12.79 18.38
CA GLU A 155 18.28 13.70 18.19
C GLU A 155 18.34 14.40 16.83
N TRP A 156 19.53 14.87 16.43
CA TRP A 156 19.71 15.51 15.14
C TRP A 156 19.44 14.55 13.97
N ALA A 157 19.95 13.31 14.03
CA ALA A 157 19.74 12.32 12.99
C ALA A 157 18.27 11.91 12.87
N MET A 158 17.59 11.72 14.00
CA MET A 158 16.16 11.38 14.04
C MET A 158 15.29 12.53 13.55
N ALA A 159 15.60 13.78 13.94
CA ALA A 159 14.92 14.96 13.43
C ALA A 159 15.10 15.13 11.91
N LEU A 160 16.32 14.88 11.39
CA LEU A 160 16.58 14.93 9.96
C LEU A 160 15.81 13.86 9.20
N PHE A 161 15.84 12.61 9.68
CA PHE A 161 15.07 11.50 9.11
C PHE A 161 13.57 11.86 9.07
N HIS A 162 13.02 12.23 10.22
CA HIS A 162 11.60 12.59 10.34
C HIS A 162 11.22 13.75 9.42
N GLY A 163 12.04 14.81 9.37
CA GLY A 163 11.80 15.96 8.52
C GLY A 163 11.81 15.61 7.02
N ILE A 164 12.81 14.86 6.55
CA ILE A 164 12.89 14.44 5.14
C ILE A 164 11.68 13.55 4.78
N HIS A 165 11.35 12.59 5.66
CA HIS A 165 10.28 11.65 5.39
C HIS A 165 8.93 12.33 5.33
N THR A 166 8.59 13.16 6.30
CA THR A 166 7.27 13.81 6.37
C THR A 166 7.11 14.98 5.41
N MET A 167 8.18 15.75 5.13
CA MET A 167 8.10 16.93 4.26
C MET A 167 8.29 16.61 2.77
N LEU A 168 9.05 15.57 2.43
CA LEU A 168 9.42 15.27 1.04
C LEU A 168 8.98 13.87 0.60
N ILE A 169 9.43 12.82 1.28
CA ILE A 169 9.21 11.44 0.81
C ILE A 169 7.74 11.08 0.84
N ASN A 170 7.04 11.36 1.93
CA ASN A 170 5.65 10.98 2.11
C ASN A 170 4.71 11.60 1.05
N PRO A 171 4.74 12.92 0.77
CA PRO A 171 4.02 13.48 -0.38
C PRO A 171 4.32 12.79 -1.72
N ILE A 172 5.59 12.45 -1.98
CA ILE A 172 5.98 11.72 -3.20
C ILE A 172 5.35 10.33 -3.19
N VAL A 173 5.37 9.63 -2.05
CA VAL A 173 4.76 8.31 -1.87
C VAL A 173 3.26 8.36 -2.14
N THR A 174 2.52 9.35 -1.63
CA THR A 174 1.10 9.53 -1.95
C THR A 174 0.89 9.70 -3.47
N ILE A 175 1.74 10.48 -4.15
CA ILE A 175 1.69 10.65 -5.60
C ILE A 175 1.96 9.32 -6.32
N LEU A 176 2.93 8.52 -5.85
CA LEU A 176 3.22 7.20 -6.41
C LEU A 176 2.04 6.23 -6.24
N ILE A 177 1.38 6.22 -5.07
CA ILE A 177 0.15 5.44 -4.84
C ILE A 177 -0.89 5.82 -5.89
N LEU A 178 -1.16 7.10 -6.10
CA LEU A 178 -2.11 7.55 -7.14
C LEU A 178 -1.65 7.18 -8.56
N ALA A 179 -0.37 7.35 -8.86
CA ALA A 179 0.21 7.03 -10.17
C ALA A 179 0.14 5.53 -10.50
N SER A 180 0.08 4.67 -9.47
CA SER A 180 -0.08 3.22 -9.62
C SER A 180 -1.33 2.84 -10.45
N PHE A 181 -2.38 3.68 -10.40
CA PHE A 181 -3.59 3.53 -11.22
C PHE A 181 -3.27 3.41 -12.71
N PHE A 182 -2.41 4.26 -13.25
CA PHE A 182 -2.14 4.28 -14.69
C PHE A 182 -1.46 2.98 -15.15
N SER A 183 -0.53 2.48 -14.35
CA SER A 183 0.20 1.25 -14.64
C SER A 183 -0.73 0.01 -14.60
N GLN A 184 -1.61 -0.08 -13.60
CA GLN A 184 -2.55 -1.20 -13.50
C GLN A 184 -3.71 -1.09 -14.48
N ARG A 185 -4.16 0.13 -14.80
CA ARG A 185 -5.18 0.37 -15.83
C ARG A 185 -4.72 -0.16 -17.18
N ALA A 186 -3.46 0.10 -17.57
CA ALA A 186 -2.92 -0.40 -18.82
C ALA A 186 -3.00 -1.95 -18.89
N GLU A 187 -2.62 -2.64 -17.81
CA GLU A 187 -2.75 -4.09 -17.71
C GLU A 187 -4.20 -4.58 -17.75
N ILE A 188 -5.14 -3.88 -17.11
CA ILE A 188 -6.58 -4.24 -17.16
C ILE A 188 -7.13 -4.15 -18.59
N LEU A 189 -6.70 -3.16 -19.37
CA LEU A 189 -7.15 -2.98 -20.76
C LEU A 189 -6.54 -4.01 -21.70
N LEU A 190 -5.32 -4.49 -21.43
CA LEU A 190 -4.65 -5.54 -22.21
C LEU A 190 -5.11 -6.96 -21.80
N HIS A 191 -5.36 -7.14 -20.51
CA HIS A 191 -5.71 -8.42 -19.87
C HIS A 191 -6.99 -8.24 -19.02
N PRO A 192 -8.17 -8.22 -19.66
CA PRO A 192 -9.43 -7.97 -18.98
C PRO A 192 -9.66 -8.92 -17.79
N PRO A 193 -9.92 -8.41 -16.58
CA PRO A 193 -10.17 -9.24 -15.41
C PRO A 193 -11.39 -10.17 -15.57
N GLY A 194 -11.32 -11.36 -14.96
CA GLY A 194 -12.37 -12.38 -15.08
C GLY A 194 -12.30 -13.26 -16.32
N THR A 195 -11.30 -13.04 -17.19
CA THR A 195 -10.94 -13.94 -18.29
C THR A 195 -9.86 -14.93 -17.85
N ALA A 196 -9.52 -15.89 -18.71
CA ALA A 196 -8.40 -16.80 -18.46
C ALA A 196 -7.04 -16.08 -18.44
N SER A 197 -6.93 -14.89 -19.05
CA SER A 197 -5.68 -14.16 -19.26
C SER A 197 -5.32 -13.17 -18.15
N SER A 198 -6.12 -13.08 -17.08
CA SER A 198 -5.89 -12.15 -15.98
C SER A 198 -6.04 -12.82 -14.61
N SER A 199 -5.12 -12.50 -13.71
CA SER A 199 -5.10 -12.96 -12.31
C SER A 199 -5.58 -11.90 -11.32
N LEU A 200 -6.02 -10.74 -11.82
CA LEU A 200 -6.51 -9.65 -10.98
C LEU A 200 -7.89 -9.98 -10.38
N SER A 201 -7.99 -9.92 -9.06
CA SER A 201 -9.22 -10.20 -8.31
C SER A 201 -10.08 -8.95 -8.18
N LEU A 202 -11.21 -8.91 -8.88
CA LEU A 202 -12.20 -7.82 -8.74
C LEU A 202 -12.80 -7.75 -7.32
N ILE A 203 -13.02 -8.92 -6.71
CA ILE A 203 -13.46 -9.01 -5.31
C ILE A 203 -12.37 -8.44 -4.40
N GLY A 204 -11.10 -8.75 -4.68
CA GLY A 204 -9.96 -8.17 -3.96
C GLY A 204 -9.96 -6.64 -4.00
N LEU A 205 -10.04 -6.05 -5.20
CA LEU A 205 -10.12 -4.59 -5.37
C LEU A 205 -11.28 -3.99 -4.58
N ALA A 206 -12.48 -4.58 -4.67
CA ALA A 206 -13.66 -4.09 -3.98
C ALA A 206 -13.51 -4.13 -2.44
N VAL A 207 -13.07 -5.28 -1.90
CA VAL A 207 -12.90 -5.43 -0.45
C VAL A 207 -11.78 -4.52 0.05
N GLN A 208 -10.66 -4.41 -0.67
CA GLN A 208 -9.58 -3.49 -0.33
C GLN A 208 -10.06 -2.03 -0.35
N ALA A 209 -10.81 -1.60 -1.36
CA ALA A 209 -11.38 -0.25 -1.41
C ALA A 209 -12.24 0.04 -0.17
N VAL A 210 -13.16 -0.86 0.18
CA VAL A 210 -14.06 -0.65 1.33
C VAL A 210 -13.29 -0.64 2.65
N VAL A 211 -12.41 -1.61 2.88
CA VAL A 211 -11.65 -1.72 4.14
C VAL A 211 -10.74 -0.51 4.33
N PHE A 212 -10.02 -0.09 3.29
CA PHE A 212 -9.11 1.04 3.40
C PHE A 212 -9.83 2.39 3.44
N ALA A 213 -11.04 2.51 2.87
CA ALA A 213 -11.90 3.68 3.08
C ALA A 213 -12.29 3.83 4.54
N VAL A 214 -12.68 2.72 5.17
CA VAL A 214 -13.03 2.68 6.60
C VAL A 214 -11.81 3.01 7.46
N LEU A 215 -10.63 2.47 7.12
CA LEU A 215 -9.38 2.80 7.82
C LEU A 215 -9.03 4.29 7.73
N ALA A 216 -9.14 4.88 6.53
CA ALA A 216 -8.91 6.31 6.31
C ALA A 216 -9.79 7.17 7.21
N LEU A 217 -11.09 6.89 7.24
CA LEU A 217 -12.04 7.63 8.06
C LEU A 217 -11.73 7.48 9.55
N ILE A 218 -11.50 6.24 9.99
CA ILE A 218 -11.30 5.92 11.40
C ILE A 218 -10.00 6.52 11.95
N TRP A 219 -9.02 6.80 11.09
CA TRP A 219 -7.72 7.30 11.50
C TRP A 219 -7.77 8.62 12.26
N ALA A 220 -8.77 9.46 11.98
CA ALA A 220 -9.00 10.72 12.70
C ALA A 220 -9.23 10.53 14.22
N TRP A 221 -9.70 9.35 14.66
CA TRP A 221 -9.96 9.04 16.07
C TRP A 221 -8.90 8.15 16.72
N ARG A 222 -7.81 7.83 16.00
CA ARG A 222 -6.73 6.96 16.50
C ARG A 222 -5.54 7.71 17.08
N LEU A 223 -5.43 9.01 16.82
CA LEU A 223 -4.22 9.80 17.06
C LEU A 223 -4.40 10.81 18.20
N VAL A 224 -3.28 11.15 18.82
CA VAL A 224 -3.19 12.10 19.95
C VAL A 224 -2.93 13.50 19.37
N PHE A 225 -3.88 14.04 18.60
CA PHE A 225 -3.70 15.34 17.94
C PHE A 225 -4.59 16.44 18.55
N PRO A 226 -4.02 17.56 19.02
CA PRO A 226 -4.82 18.70 19.50
C PRO A 226 -5.53 19.38 18.32
N SER A 227 -6.81 19.70 18.49
CA SER A 227 -7.75 20.15 17.44
C SER A 227 -7.48 21.54 16.81
N VAL A 228 -6.25 22.08 16.92
CA VAL A 228 -5.94 23.48 16.62
C VAL A 228 -5.06 23.71 15.40
N SER A 229 -4.55 22.65 14.76
CA SER A 229 -3.71 22.75 13.57
C SER A 229 -4.40 22.13 12.34
N TYR A 230 -4.48 22.90 11.26
CA TYR A 230 -5.16 22.53 10.02
C TYR A 230 -4.18 22.63 8.82
N GLY A 231 -4.44 21.87 7.75
CA GLY A 231 -3.68 21.95 6.51
C GLY A 231 -2.38 21.13 6.53
N MET A 232 -1.28 21.71 6.02
CA MET A 232 -0.03 21.00 5.78
C MET A 232 0.61 20.45 7.06
N THR A 233 0.53 21.19 8.17
CA THR A 233 1.06 20.74 9.46
C THR A 233 0.29 19.52 10.00
N TRP A 234 -1.04 19.49 9.84
CA TRP A 234 -1.82 18.30 10.19
C TRP A 234 -1.39 17.11 9.33
N TYR A 235 -1.24 17.30 8.01
CA TYR A 235 -0.79 16.26 7.10
C TYR A 235 0.58 15.70 7.51
N GLN A 236 1.58 16.56 7.68
CA GLN A 236 2.96 16.19 7.99
C GLN A 236 3.09 15.44 9.32
N LEU A 237 2.32 15.82 10.33
CA LEU A 237 2.44 15.25 11.67
C LEU A 237 1.62 13.96 11.84
N VAL A 238 0.41 13.89 11.29
CA VAL A 238 -0.55 12.83 11.64
C VAL A 238 -1.48 12.42 10.49
N GLY A 239 -1.77 13.34 9.58
CA GLY A 239 -2.78 13.17 8.53
C GLY A 239 -2.32 12.30 7.37
N PHE A 240 -1.01 12.15 7.18
CA PHE A 240 -0.44 11.40 6.07
C PHE A 240 -0.99 9.98 5.96
N VAL A 241 -1.17 9.28 7.08
CA VAL A 241 -1.71 7.92 7.07
C VAL A 241 -3.13 7.90 6.50
N ALA A 242 -3.98 8.84 6.93
CA ALA A 242 -5.35 8.92 6.42
C ALA A 242 -5.35 9.24 4.92
N VAL A 243 -4.51 10.17 4.48
CA VAL A 243 -4.38 10.57 3.08
C VAL A 243 -3.91 9.42 2.20
N ASP A 244 -2.92 8.63 2.64
CA ASP A 244 -2.45 7.47 1.89
C ASP A 244 -3.51 6.37 1.78
N HIS A 245 -4.28 6.13 2.85
CA HIS A 245 -5.42 5.20 2.79
C HIS A 245 -6.52 5.71 1.85
N ILE A 246 -6.76 7.02 1.79
CA ILE A 246 -7.70 7.64 0.84
C ILE A 246 -7.19 7.45 -0.59
N ALA A 247 -5.92 7.79 -0.86
CA ALA A 247 -5.31 7.62 -2.17
C ALA A 247 -5.37 6.17 -2.63
N PHE A 248 -5.00 5.23 -1.75
CA PHE A 248 -5.11 3.80 -1.98
C PHE A 248 -6.54 3.39 -2.34
N THR A 249 -7.52 3.82 -1.54
CA THR A 249 -8.95 3.54 -1.75
C THR A 249 -9.41 4.01 -3.11
N PHE A 250 -9.07 5.24 -3.50
CA PHE A 250 -9.44 5.79 -4.80
C PHE A 250 -8.86 4.97 -5.95
N VAL A 251 -7.60 4.55 -5.83
CA VAL A 251 -6.97 3.68 -6.84
C VAL A 251 -7.73 2.37 -6.95
N GLN A 252 -7.99 1.67 -5.84
CA GLN A 252 -8.71 0.39 -5.87
C GLN A 252 -10.11 0.52 -6.49
N ALA A 253 -10.87 1.55 -6.07
CA ALA A 253 -12.22 1.82 -6.58
C ALA A 253 -12.21 2.19 -8.08
N ALA A 254 -11.25 3.02 -8.51
CA ALA A 254 -11.12 3.41 -9.91
C ALA A 254 -10.73 2.22 -10.79
N LEU A 255 -9.79 1.37 -10.34
CA LEU A 255 -9.42 0.15 -11.06
C LEU A 255 -10.60 -0.83 -11.17
N LEU A 256 -11.38 -0.99 -10.10
CA LEU A 256 -12.60 -1.79 -10.12
C LEU A 256 -13.60 -1.24 -11.15
N ALA A 257 -13.84 0.08 -11.15
CA ALA A 257 -14.73 0.72 -12.10
C ALA A 257 -14.28 0.51 -13.55
N VAL A 258 -12.99 0.70 -13.84
CA VAL A 258 -12.42 0.45 -15.17
C VAL A 258 -12.65 -1.00 -15.59
N ALA A 259 -12.36 -1.96 -14.72
CA ALA A 259 -12.50 -3.37 -15.05
C ALA A 259 -13.95 -3.80 -15.29
N VAL A 260 -14.89 -3.30 -14.49
CA VAL A 260 -16.33 -3.58 -14.66
C VAL A 260 -16.86 -2.96 -15.95
N LEU A 261 -16.52 -1.71 -16.22
CA LEU A 261 -16.95 -1.01 -17.44
C LEU A 261 -16.39 -1.66 -18.70
N HIS A 262 -15.11 -2.05 -18.68
CA HIS A 262 -14.47 -2.69 -19.83
C HIS A 262 -15.09 -4.07 -20.12
N ARG A 263 -15.44 -4.84 -19.07
CA ARG A 263 -16.16 -6.10 -19.22
C ARG A 263 -17.53 -5.89 -19.89
N GLY A 264 -18.28 -4.87 -19.47
CA GLY A 264 -19.60 -4.57 -20.05
C GLY A 264 -19.55 -4.27 -21.57
N GLN A 265 -18.53 -3.54 -22.02
CA GLN A 265 -18.34 -3.21 -23.44
C GLN A 265 -17.99 -4.43 -24.30
N SER A 266 -17.21 -5.38 -23.77
CA SER A 266 -16.84 -6.59 -24.50
C SER A 266 -18.05 -7.50 -24.78
N PHE A 267 -19.07 -7.51 -23.92
CA PHE A 267 -20.29 -8.28 -24.15
C PHE A 267 -21.19 -7.66 -25.22
N THR A 268 -21.22 -6.33 -25.33
CA THR A 268 -22.03 -5.64 -26.36
C THR A 268 -21.41 -5.63 -27.75
N GLY A 269 -20.08 -5.76 -27.87
CA GLY A 269 -19.39 -5.77 -29.17
C GLY A 269 -19.43 -7.11 -29.91
N GLY A 270 -19.57 -8.23 -29.18
CA GLY A 270 -19.57 -9.57 -29.76
C GLY A 270 -20.83 -9.93 -30.56
N GLU A 271 -21.93 -9.21 -30.37
CA GLU A 271 -23.18 -9.43 -31.13
C GLU A 271 -23.19 -8.75 -32.51
N THR A 272 -22.17 -7.96 -32.83
CA THR A 272 -22.08 -7.19 -34.09
C THR A 272 -20.99 -7.67 -35.06
N GLU A 273 -20.26 -8.74 -34.74
CA GLU A 273 -19.30 -9.31 -35.70
C GLU A 273 -20.05 -10.08 -36.80
N PRO A 274 -19.86 -9.74 -38.09
CA PRO A 274 -20.48 -10.47 -39.17
C PRO A 274 -19.90 -11.89 -39.21
N LEU A 275 -20.77 -12.89 -39.05
CA LEU A 275 -20.45 -14.29 -39.30
C LEU A 275 -19.83 -14.38 -40.69
N LEU A 276 -18.56 -14.76 -40.76
CA LEU A 276 -17.82 -14.90 -42.01
C LEU A 276 -18.65 -15.72 -42.99
N ASP A 277 -18.94 -15.09 -44.12
CA ASP A 277 -19.66 -15.66 -45.25
C ASP A 277 -18.88 -16.87 -45.75
N ASN A 278 -19.40 -18.05 -45.42
CA ASN A 278 -18.83 -19.33 -45.79
C ASN A 278 -19.15 -19.54 -47.28
N ARG A 279 -18.36 -18.95 -48.18
CA ARG A 279 -18.46 -19.17 -49.63
C ARG A 279 -17.32 -20.07 -50.10
N ASN A 280 -17.69 -21.33 -50.28
CA ASN A 280 -17.05 -22.27 -51.20
C ASN A 280 -17.08 -21.73 -52.64
#